data_AF-A0A419FG94-F1
#
_entry.id   AF-A0A419FG94-F1
#
_cell.length_a   1.000
_cell.length_b   1.000
_cell.length_c   1.000
_cell.angle_alpha   90.00
_cell.angle_beta   90.00
_cell.angle_gamma   90.00
#
_symmetry.space_group_name_H-M   'P 1'
#
loop_
_entity.id
_entity.type
_entity.pdbx_description
1 polymer ?
#
loop_
_entity_poly.entity_id
_entity_poly.type
_entity_poly.pdbx_seq_one_letter_code
_entity_poly.pdbx_strand_id
1 'polypeptide(L)'
;MKAKQIILLIVLGLVLIIMIQNYQVVMFKLLFWTVSMSVTILILITLIIGLLAGYFWARWNERKRRVFNREKTGREYPGDIQP
;
A
#
# COMPACT_ATOMS: atom_id res chain seq x y z
N MET A 1 -26.83 -11.99 21.92
CA MET A 1 -26.16 -11.38 20.74
C MET A 1 -27.16 -10.49 20.03
N LYS A 2 -26.80 -9.27 19.66
CA LYS A 2 -27.75 -8.36 18.98
C LYS A 2 -27.95 -8.84 17.53
N ALA A 3 -29.17 -8.76 16.98
CA ALA A 3 -29.46 -9.19 15.60
C ALA A 3 -28.48 -8.60 14.56
N LYS A 4 -28.00 -7.37 14.78
CA LYS A 4 -26.95 -6.73 13.97
C LYS A 4 -25.65 -7.54 13.90
N GLN A 5 -25.22 -8.19 14.98
CA GLN A 5 -23.98 -8.99 15.00
C GLN A 5 -24.15 -10.30 14.23
N ILE A 6 -25.33 -10.92 14.30
CA ILE A 6 -25.64 -12.14 13.54
C ILE A 6 -25.69 -11.84 12.04
N ILE A 7 -26.35 -10.74 11.66
CA ILE A 7 -26.39 -10.26 10.27
C ILE A 7 -24.98 -9.96 9.76
N LEU A 8 -24.13 -9.29 10.56
CA LEU A 8 -22.75 -9.02 10.19
C LEU A 8 -21.95 -10.32 9.96
N LEU A 9 -22.13 -11.33 10.81
CA LEU A 9 -21.46 -12.62 10.70
C LEU A 9 -21.90 -13.40 9.45
N ILE A 10 -23.19 -13.35 9.13
CA ILE A 10 -23.76 -13.97 7.93
C ILE A 10 -23.22 -13.30 6.67
N VAL A 11 -23.20 -11.96 6.63
CA VAL A 11 -22.64 -11.19 5.50
C VAL A 11 -21.16 -11.51 5.31
N LEU A 12 -20.39 -11.56 6.40
CA LEU A 12 -18.97 -11.89 6.35
C LEU A 12 -18.73 -13.31 5.82
N GLY A 13 -19.53 -14.28 6.28
CA GLY A 13 -19.48 -15.67 5.81
C GLY A 13 -19.81 -15.79 4.32
N LEU A 14 -20.86 -15.10 3.86
CA LEU A 14 -21.25 -15.08 2.45
C LEU A 14 -20.17 -14.47 1.55
N VAL A 15 -19.53 -13.37 1.98
CA VAL A 15 -18.41 -12.76 1.23
C VAL A 15 -17.24 -13.73 1.08
N LEU A 16 -16.88 -14.44 2.15
CA LEU A 16 -15.83 -15.46 2.11
C LEU A 16 -16.17 -16.60 1.17
N ILE A 17 -17.41 -17.12 1.24
CA ILE A 17 -17.88 -18.18 0.35
C ILE A 17 -17.85 -17.73 -1.11
N ILE A 18 -18.34 -16.51 -1.41
CA ILE A 18 -18.33 -15.95 -2.76
C ILE A 18 -16.88 -15.79 -3.26
N MET A 19 -15.95 -15.34 -2.43
CA MET A 19 -14.53 -15.25 -2.80
C MET A 19 -13.91 -16.61 -3.12
N ILE A 20 -14.20 -17.63 -2.33
CA ILE A 20 -13.67 -18.98 -2.53
C ILE A 20 -14.33 -19.65 -3.76
N GLN A 21 -15.63 -19.43 -3.97
CA GLN A 21 -16.35 -19.99 -5.12
C GLN A 21 -16.01 -19.27 -6.44
N ASN A 22 -15.81 -17.95 -6.40
CA ASN A 22 -15.38 -17.15 -7.56
C ASN A 22 -13.85 -17.11 -7.68
N TYR A 23 -13.16 -18.10 -7.09
CA TYR A 23 -11.74 -18.32 -7.27
C TYR A 23 -11.49 -18.94 -8.65
N GLN A 24 -11.89 -18.23 -9.70
CA GLN A 24 -11.62 -18.61 -11.07
C GLN A 24 -10.10 -18.45 -11.27
N VAL A 25 -9.41 -19.58 -11.36
CA VAL A 25 -7.96 -19.62 -11.57
C VAL A 25 -7.70 -19.15 -13.00
N VAL A 26 -7.21 -17.93 -13.14
CA VAL A 26 -6.84 -17.37 -14.44
C VAL A 26 -5.38 -17.72 -14.70
N MET A 27 -5.09 -18.22 -15.91
CA MET A 27 -3.72 -18.47 -16.33
C MET A 27 -3.06 -17.16 -16.74
N PHE A 28 -2.09 -16.70 -15.95
CA PHE A 28 -1.28 -15.55 -16.31
C PHE A 28 -0.04 -16.03 -17.08
N LYS A 29 0.13 -15.51 -18.29
CA LYS A 29 1.35 -15.69 -19.08
C LYS A 29 2.24 -14.46 -18.90
N LEU A 30 3.28 -14.59 -18.08
CA LEU A 30 4.40 -13.68 -18.02
C LEU A 30 5.37 -14.01 -19.16
N LEU A 31 6.32 -13.11 -19.45
CA LEU A 31 7.23 -13.17 -20.62
C LEU A 31 7.86 -14.57 -20.86
N PHE A 32 8.11 -15.35 -19.81
CA PHE A 32 8.58 -16.74 -19.89
C PHE A 32 7.88 -17.70 -18.90
N TRP A 33 6.97 -17.22 -18.05
CA TRP A 33 6.43 -17.98 -16.92
C TRP A 33 4.91 -18.07 -17.02
N THR A 34 4.36 -19.28 -16.91
CA THR A 34 2.91 -19.47 -16.80
C THR A 34 2.58 -19.76 -15.36
N VAL A 35 1.83 -18.86 -14.71
CA VAL A 35 1.44 -18.99 -13.30
C VAL A 35 -0.07 -19.04 -13.23
N SER A 36 -0.61 -20.12 -12.66
CA SER A 36 -2.04 -20.28 -12.41
C SER A 36 -2.36 -19.83 -10.99
N MET A 37 -2.96 -18.65 -10.84
CA MET A 37 -3.34 -18.09 -9.55
C MET A 37 -4.64 -17.29 -9.69
N SER A 38 -5.37 -17.11 -8.58
CA SER A 38 -6.54 -16.23 -8.59
C SER A 38 -6.11 -14.78 -8.83
N VAL A 39 -6.85 -14.12 -9.73
CA VAL A 39 -6.67 -12.69 -10.07
C VAL A 39 -6.70 -11.83 -8.81
N THR A 40 -7.54 -12.19 -7.83
CA THR A 40 -7.68 -11.47 -6.56
C THR A 40 -6.36 -11.41 -5.78
N ILE A 41 -5.63 -12.53 -5.72
CA ILE A 41 -4.33 -12.59 -5.05
C ILE A 41 -3.31 -11.72 -5.80
N LEU A 42 -3.34 -11.74 -7.13
CA LEU A 42 -2.45 -10.93 -7.97
C LEU A 42 -2.67 -9.44 -7.75
N ILE A 43 -3.92 -8.99 -7.71
CA ILE A 43 -4.29 -7.59 -7.44
C ILE A 43 -3.82 -7.18 -6.05
N LEU A 44 -4.07 -8.00 -5.02
CA LEU A 44 -3.63 -7.70 -3.65
C LEU A 44 -2.11 -7.59 -3.53
N ILE A 45 -1.37 -8.52 -4.12
CA ILE A 45 0.10 -8.47 -4.12
C ILE A 45 0.60 -7.21 -4.85
N THR A 46 0.02 -6.91 -6.01
CA THR A 46 0.41 -5.74 -6.81
C THR A 46 0.15 -4.44 -6.05
N LEU A 47 -0.98 -4.35 -5.33
CA LEU A 47 -1.32 -3.21 -4.48
C LEU A 47 -0.29 -3.03 -3.35
N ILE A 48 0.06 -4.11 -2.65
CA ILE A 48 1.05 -4.06 -1.56
C ILE A 48 2.41 -3.61 -2.09
N ILE A 49 2.85 -4.15 -3.23
CA ILE A 49 4.12 -3.75 -3.86
C ILE A 49 4.10 -2.26 -4.22
N GLY A 50 3.01 -1.79 -4.84
CA GLY A 50 2.85 -0.38 -5.20
C GLY A 50 2.87 0.56 -3.99
N LEU A 51 2.16 0.19 -2.92
CA LEU A 51 2.14 0.94 -1.65
C LEU A 51 3.53 1.03 -1.01
N LEU A 52 4.24 -0.10 -0.92
CA LEU A 52 5.59 -0.15 -0.37
C LEU A 52 6.55 0.69 -1.21
N ALA A 53 6.54 0.51 -2.53
CA ALA A 53 7.38 1.27 -3.44
C ALA A 53 7.13 2.79 -3.32
N GLY A 54 5.86 3.21 -3.30
CA GLY A 54 5.48 4.60 -3.10
C GLY A 54 5.93 5.16 -1.75
N TYR A 55 5.75 4.40 -0.66
CA TYR A 55 6.19 4.80 0.68
C TYR A 55 7.71 4.99 0.76
N PHE A 56 8.49 4.04 0.23
CA PHE A 56 9.94 4.14 0.23
C PHE A 56 10.44 5.31 -0.63
N TRP A 57 9.81 5.54 -1.79
CA TRP A 57 10.13 6.66 -2.67
C TRP A 57 9.88 8.01 -2.00
N ALA A 58 8.71 8.19 -1.39
CA ALA A 58 8.37 9.40 -0.65
C ALA A 58 9.35 9.65 0.52
N ARG A 59 9.65 8.61 1.30
CA ARG A 59 10.60 8.69 2.43
C ARG A 59 12.02 9.04 1.99
N TRP A 60 12.46 8.59 0.81
CA TRP A 60 13.76 8.96 0.25
C TRP A 60 13.79 10.45 -0.14
N ASN A 61 12.75 10.94 -0.81
CA ASN A 61 12.67 12.33 -1.24
C ASN A 61 12.56 13.32 -0.07
N GLU A 62 11.84 12.96 1.00
CA GLU A 62 11.77 13.79 2.21
C GLU A 62 13.14 14.03 2.85
N ARG A 63 14.01 13.02 2.88
CA ARG A 63 15.36 13.15 3.45
C ARG A 63 16.20 14.16 2.67
N LYS A 64 16.15 14.13 1.34
CA LYS A 64 16.85 15.11 0.48
C LYS A 64 16.32 16.54 0.70
N ARG A 65 15.00 16.67 0.84
CA ARG A 65 14.34 17.98 0.97
C ARG A 65 14.64 18.65 2.31
N ARG A 66 14.78 17.89 3.41
CA ARG A 66 15.13 18.44 4.73
C ARG A 66 16.57 18.96 4.81
N VAL A 67 17.52 18.27 4.18
CA VAL A 67 18.95 18.70 4.15
C VAL A 67 19.10 19.98 3.34
N PHE A 68 18.49 20.04 2.16
CA PHE A 68 18.51 21.25 1.33
C PHE A 68 17.85 22.47 1.99
N ASN A 69 16.74 22.26 2.73
CA ASN A 69 16.08 23.36 3.43
C ASN A 69 16.92 23.89 4.59
N ARG A 70 17.60 23.01 5.35
CA ARG A 70 18.54 23.43 6.43
C ARG A 70 19.72 24.23 5.89
N GLU A 71 20.29 23.86 4.75
CA GLU A 71 21.38 24.62 4.12
C GLU A 71 20.95 26.00 3.60
N LYS A 72 19.68 26.17 3.23
CA LYS A 72 19.14 27.50 2.90
C LYS A 72 18.93 28.33 4.16
N THR A 73 18.21 27.81 5.16
CA THR A 73 17.90 28.58 6.38
C THR A 73 19.14 28.93 7.20
N GLY A 74 20.16 28.06 7.23
CA GLY A 74 21.44 28.32 7.89
C GLY A 74 22.39 29.25 7.13
N ARG A 75 22.12 29.53 5.84
CA ARG A 75 22.82 30.58 5.07
C ARG A 75 22.07 31.90 5.03
N GLU A 76 20.76 31.88 5.30
CA GLU A 76 19.86 33.04 5.25
C GLU A 76 19.74 33.75 6.61
N TYR A 77 20.10 33.08 7.72
CA TYR A 77 20.29 33.70 9.04
C TYR A 77 21.69 33.37 9.59
N PRO A 78 22.69 34.25 9.40
CA PRO A 78 23.86 34.27 10.28
C PRO A 78 23.39 34.66 11.68
N GLY A 79 23.99 34.05 12.70
CA GLY A 79 23.50 34.06 14.08
C GLY A 79 23.69 35.40 14.81
N ASP A 80 22.90 36.40 14.45
CA ASP A 80 22.99 37.72 15.07
C ASP A 80 21.62 38.33 15.31
N ILE A 81 20.92 37.83 16.34
CA ILE A 81 20.17 38.69 17.27
C ILE A 81 20.15 38.03 18.65
N GLN A 82 21.19 38.30 19.46
CA GLN A 82 21.09 38.28 20.92
C GLN A 82 20.63 39.67 21.37
N PRO A 83 19.51 39.81 22.07
CA PRO A 83 19.36 40.83 23.10
C PRO A 83 19.92 40.33 24.44
#